data_AF-A0A6P6YCK3-F1
#
_entry.id   AF-A0A6P6YCK3-F1
#
_cell.length_a   1.000
_cell.length_b   1.000
_cell.length_c   1.000
_cell.angle_alpha   90.00
_cell.angle_beta   90.00
_cell.angle_gamma   90.00
#
_symmetry.space_group_name_H-M   'P 1'
#
loop_
_entity.id
_entity.type
_entity.pdbx_description
1 polymer ?
#
loop_
_entity_poly.entity_id
_entity_poly.type
_entity_poly.pdbx_seq_one_letter_code
_entity_poly.pdbx_strand_id
1 'polypeptide(L)'
;NEFFECFKFYIIRLEYSLNDYENHRIPMNIHTYWRAIWITTICWINIIGIIRTVIYPNTIELNAINALETKFHLKRMNLILSHLIIAYLLLDYLWLILFRNIIGYRFDANKLFIKYIQYDDEQLERKYYNYLKKFISIGNLASKLLNL
;
A
#
# COMPACT_ATOMS: atom_id res chain seq x y z
N ASN A 1 1.16 0.94 18.07
CA ASN A 1 2.37 1.33 17.30
C ASN A 1 2.56 0.49 16.04
N GLU A 2 2.61 -0.85 16.14
CA GLU A 2 2.83 -1.75 14.99
C GLU A 2 1.83 -1.59 13.83
N PHE A 3 0.54 -1.37 14.13
CA PHE A 3 -0.48 -1.17 13.10
C PHE A 3 -0.23 0.10 12.25
N PHE A 4 0.23 1.19 12.88
CA PHE A 4 0.60 2.40 12.14
C PHE A 4 1.87 2.15 11.30
N GLU A 5 2.85 1.42 11.80
CA GLU A 5 4.04 1.07 11.02
C GLU A 5 3.71 0.23 9.79
N CYS A 6 2.80 -0.75 9.91
CA CYS A 6 2.29 -1.51 8.76
C CYS A 6 1.54 -0.61 7.77
N PHE A 7 0.65 0.24 8.28
CA PHE A 7 -0.10 1.19 7.44
C PHE A 7 0.83 2.17 6.72
N LYS A 8 1.85 2.67 7.42
CA LYS A 8 2.89 3.53 6.89
C LYS A 8 3.69 2.84 5.80
N PHE A 9 4.08 1.59 6.02
CA PHE A 9 4.88 0.81 5.08
C PHE A 9 4.11 0.48 3.79
N TYR A 10 2.90 -0.09 3.90
CA TYR A 10 2.16 -0.61 2.75
C TYR A 10 1.28 0.44 2.05
N ILE A 11 0.66 1.34 2.83
CA ILE A 11 -0.41 2.24 2.36
C ILE A 11 0.02 3.71 2.29
N ILE A 12 1.09 4.12 2.98
CA ILE A 12 1.54 5.52 2.91
C ILE A 12 2.87 5.67 2.19
N ARG A 13 3.80 4.73 2.31
CA ARG A 13 5.12 4.74 1.66
C ARG A 13 6.00 5.95 1.97
N LEU A 14 5.65 6.77 2.95
CA LEU A 14 6.43 7.90 3.46
C LEU A 14 6.97 7.56 4.85
N GLU A 15 8.22 7.94 5.11
CA GLU A 15 8.85 7.74 6.42
C GLU A 15 8.69 8.99 7.29
N TYR A 16 7.77 8.92 8.26
CA TYR A 16 7.52 9.95 9.27
C TYR A 16 6.89 9.33 10.53
N SER A 17 6.95 10.04 11.66
CA SER A 17 6.25 9.65 12.88
C SER A 17 4.90 10.36 13.06
N LEU A 18 3.99 9.77 13.82
CA LEU A 18 2.72 10.43 14.16
C LEU A 18 2.92 11.76 14.90
N ASN A 19 3.97 11.84 15.73
CA ASN A 19 4.33 13.06 16.43
C ASN A 19 4.79 14.16 15.45
N ASP A 20 5.55 13.80 14.40
CA ASP A 20 5.93 14.75 13.34
C ASP A 20 4.71 15.22 12.56
N TYR A 21 3.74 14.32 12.34
CA TYR A 21 2.49 14.65 11.68
C TYR A 21 1.62 15.60 12.52
N GLU A 22 1.47 15.31 13.82
CA GLU A 22 0.70 16.13 14.77
C GLU A 22 1.29 17.53 14.93
N ASN A 23 2.61 17.63 15.05
CA ASN A 23 3.32 18.90 15.20
C ASN A 23 3.52 19.64 13.87
N HIS A 24 2.98 19.13 12.76
CA HIS A 24 3.11 19.71 11.43
C HIS A 24 4.57 19.90 10.98
N ARG A 25 5.43 18.92 11.30
CA ARG A 25 6.89 18.97 11.09
C ARG A 25 7.41 17.67 10.45
N ILE A 26 6.80 17.27 9.35
CA ILE A 26 7.31 16.13 8.57
C ILE A 26 8.60 16.60 7.89
N PRO A 27 9.75 15.95 8.15
CA PRO A 27 11.00 16.35 7.52
C PRO A 27 10.92 16.13 6.01
N MET A 28 11.21 17.16 5.23
CA MET A 28 11.20 17.10 3.77
C MET A 28 12.54 16.56 3.22
N ASN A 29 13.00 15.45 3.79
CA ASN A 29 14.30 14.86 3.47
C ASN A 29 14.13 13.70 2.48
N ILE A 30 15.18 13.38 1.72
CA ILE A 30 15.17 12.25 0.78
C ILE A 30 14.83 10.92 1.47
N HIS A 31 15.18 10.78 2.75
CA HIS A 31 14.84 9.61 3.56
C HIS A 31 13.33 9.41 3.69
N THR A 32 12.57 10.49 3.89
CA THR A 32 11.10 10.47 4.00
C THR A 32 10.44 9.95 2.72
N TYR A 33 11.03 10.26 1.57
CA TYR A 33 10.52 9.86 0.27
C TYR A 33 11.17 8.60 -0.30
N TRP A 34 12.22 8.07 0.32
CA TRP A 34 13.07 7.03 -0.27
C TRP A 34 12.26 5.82 -0.74
N ARG A 35 11.33 5.34 0.10
CA ARG A 35 10.45 4.21 -0.25
C ARG A 35 9.49 4.56 -1.38
N ALA A 36 8.87 5.73 -1.32
CA ALA A 36 8.00 6.22 -2.39
C ALA A 36 8.77 6.29 -3.72
N ILE A 37 9.97 6.85 -3.74
CA ILE A 37 10.84 6.95 -4.91
C ILE A 37 11.18 5.56 -5.44
N TRP A 38 11.60 4.65 -4.57
CA TRP A 38 11.97 3.28 -4.94
C TRP A 38 10.81 2.52 -5.59
N ILE A 39 9.63 2.53 -4.96
CA ILE A 39 8.44 1.83 -5.47
C ILE A 39 7.96 2.46 -6.78
N THR A 40 7.93 3.80 -6.85
CA THR A 40 7.55 4.53 -8.08
C THR A 40 8.48 4.17 -9.22
N THR A 41 9.80 4.11 -8.97
CA THR A 41 10.80 3.70 -9.96
C THR A 41 10.53 2.28 -10.46
N ILE A 42 10.25 1.33 -9.57
CA ILE A 42 9.90 -0.05 -9.95
C ILE A 42 8.61 -0.07 -10.79
N CYS A 43 7.58 0.69 -10.42
CA CYS A 43 6.34 0.79 -11.19
C CYS A 43 6.61 1.32 -12.60
N TRP A 44 7.40 2.38 -12.76
CA TRP A 44 7.76 2.92 -14.07
C TRP A 44 8.60 1.96 -14.92
N ILE A 45 9.53 1.21 -14.32
CA ILE A 45 10.26 0.14 -15.01
C ILE A 45 9.28 -0.91 -15.56
N ASN A 46 8.27 -1.31 -14.78
CA ASN A 46 7.26 -2.27 -15.23
C ASN A 46 6.40 -1.70 -16.37
N ILE A 47 5.95 -0.44 -16.26
CA ILE A 47 5.20 0.22 -17.33
C ILE A 47 6.01 0.24 -18.64
N ILE A 48 7.27 0.67 -18.57
CA ILE A 48 8.17 0.71 -19.73
C ILE A 48 8.38 -0.69 -20.31
N GLY A 49 8.57 -1.69 -19.45
CA GLY A 49 8.68 -3.10 -19.86
C GLY A 49 7.46 -3.56 -20.64
N ILE A 50 6.25 -3.34 -20.11
CA ILE A 50 5.00 -3.72 -20.76
C ILE A 50 4.83 -2.98 -22.10
N ILE A 51 5.10 -1.67 -22.14
CA ILE A 51 5.02 -0.87 -23.38
C ILE A 51 5.97 -1.43 -24.43
N ARG A 52 7.22 -1.76 -24.05
CA ARG A 52 8.21 -2.35 -24.95
C ARG A 52 7.72 -3.69 -25.50
N THR A 53 7.17 -4.55 -24.66
CA THR A 53 6.62 -5.86 -25.07
C THR A 53 5.45 -5.72 -26.05
N VAL A 54 4.64 -4.67 -25.91
CA VAL A 54 3.52 -4.40 -26.83
C VAL A 54 4.00 -3.82 -28.17
N ILE A 55 5.00 -2.93 -28.17
CA ILE A 55 5.47 -2.26 -29.39
C ILE A 55 6.39 -3.15 -30.23
N TYR A 56 7.21 -4.00 -29.60
CA TYR A 56 8.20 -4.82 -30.29
C TYR A 56 7.74 -6.29 -30.33
N PRO A 57 7.20 -6.78 -31.45
CA PRO A 57 6.53 -8.07 -31.54
C PRO A 57 7.46 -9.30 -31.53
N ASN A 58 8.76 -9.14 -31.27
CA ASN A 58 9.74 -10.22 -31.37
C ASN A 58 10.62 -10.38 -30.13
N THR A 59 10.12 -9.95 -28.97
CA THR A 59 10.85 -10.13 -27.71
C THR A 59 10.55 -11.47 -27.06
N ILE A 60 11.50 -11.97 -26.27
CA ILE A 60 11.35 -13.19 -25.46
C ILE A 60 10.13 -13.05 -24.53
N GLU A 61 9.85 -11.85 -24.02
CA GLU A 61 8.71 -11.61 -23.13
C GLU A 61 7.37 -11.82 -23.86
N LEU A 62 7.23 -11.35 -25.10
CA LEU A 62 5.99 -11.54 -25.86
C LEU A 62 5.76 -13.02 -26.19
N ASN A 63 6.83 -13.76 -26.52
CA ASN A 63 6.74 -15.21 -26.75
C ASN A 63 6.28 -15.96 -25.50
N ALA A 64 6.75 -15.57 -24.31
CA ALA A 64 6.29 -16.13 -23.05
C ALA A 64 4.81 -15.80 -22.78
N ILE A 65 4.38 -14.56 -23.07
CA ILE A 65 2.97 -14.14 -22.95
C ILE A 65 2.07 -14.93 -23.91
N ASN A 66 2.48 -15.15 -25.16
CA ASN A 66 1.75 -15.94 -26.13
C ASN A 66 1.66 -17.42 -25.73
N ALA A 67 2.73 -17.96 -25.11
CA ALA A 67 2.72 -19.30 -24.55
C ALA A 67 1.71 -19.42 -23.39
N LEU A 68 1.63 -18.40 -22.52
CA LEU A 68 0.60 -18.33 -21.48
C LEU A 68 -0.80 -18.19 -22.07
N GLU A 69 -0.99 -17.37 -23.09
CA GLU A 69 -2.27 -17.20 -23.79
C GLU A 69 -2.79 -18.55 -24.29
N THR A 70 -1.90 -19.32 -24.92
CA THR A 70 -2.20 -20.66 -25.43
C THR A 70 -2.49 -21.65 -24.31
N LYS A 71 -1.68 -21.65 -23.23
CA LYS A 71 -1.81 -22.57 -22.10
C LYS A 71 -3.09 -22.35 -21.28
N PHE A 72 -3.51 -21.10 -21.11
CA PHE A 72 -4.68 -20.74 -20.32
C PHE A 72 -5.94 -20.51 -21.17
N HIS A 73 -5.86 -20.72 -22.49
CA HIS A 73 -6.95 -20.45 -23.44
C HIS A 73 -7.50 -19.02 -23.33
N LEU A 74 -6.66 -18.08 -22.92
CA LEU A 74 -7.02 -16.67 -22.86
C LEU A 74 -7.09 -16.15 -24.30
N LYS A 75 -8.03 -15.24 -24.58
CA LYS A 75 -8.05 -14.50 -25.84
C LYS A 75 -7.74 -13.04 -25.54
N ARG A 76 -6.79 -12.46 -26.27
CA ARG A 76 -6.42 -11.03 -26.25
C ARG A 76 -5.60 -10.60 -25.03
N MET A 77 -4.45 -11.26 -24.79
CA MET A 77 -3.50 -10.81 -23.76
C MET A 77 -3.08 -9.34 -23.91
N ASN A 78 -3.02 -8.82 -25.13
CA ASN A 78 -2.76 -7.39 -25.40
C ASN A 78 -3.72 -6.44 -24.67
N LEU A 79 -5.00 -6.83 -24.54
CA LEU A 79 -5.99 -6.02 -23.84
C LEU A 79 -5.70 -6.00 -22.34
N ILE A 80 -5.30 -7.12 -21.76
CA ILE A 80 -4.88 -7.23 -20.36
C ILE A 80 -3.64 -6.38 -20.09
N LEU A 81 -2.64 -6.43 -20.98
CA LEU A 81 -1.43 -5.61 -20.87
C LEU A 81 -1.76 -4.11 -20.90
N SER A 82 -2.66 -3.67 -21.79
CA SER A 82 -3.10 -2.27 -21.83
C SER A 82 -3.85 -1.85 -20.55
N HIS A 83 -4.67 -2.73 -19.97
CA HIS A 83 -5.35 -2.47 -18.70
C HIS A 83 -4.36 -2.39 -17.53
N LEU A 84 -3.30 -3.20 -17.53
CA LEU A 84 -2.24 -3.12 -16.52
C LEU A 84 -1.53 -1.77 -16.55
N ILE A 85 -1.21 -1.23 -17.73
CA ILE A 85 -0.62 0.11 -17.85
C ILE A 85 -1.55 1.16 -17.23
N ILE A 86 -2.84 1.14 -17.59
CA ILE A 86 -3.83 2.09 -17.04
C ILE A 86 -3.94 1.94 -15.52
N ALA A 87 -4.00 0.71 -15.01
CA ALA A 87 -4.08 0.44 -13.59
C ALA A 87 -2.85 0.96 -12.83
N TYR A 88 -1.64 0.78 -13.37
CA TYR A 88 -0.43 1.32 -12.75
C TYR A 88 -0.42 2.85 -12.74
N LEU A 89 -0.84 3.52 -13.81
CA LEU A 89 -0.92 4.98 -13.88
C LEU A 89 -1.97 5.54 -12.90
N LEU A 90 -3.15 4.91 -12.81
CA LEU A 90 -4.18 5.30 -11.85
C LEU A 90 -3.71 5.13 -10.41
N LEU A 91 -3.01 4.03 -10.13
CA LEU A 91 -2.43 3.79 -8.82
C LEU A 91 -1.41 4.88 -8.47
N ASP A 92 -0.48 5.20 -9.39
CA ASP A 92 0.52 6.26 -9.19
C ASP A 92 -0.13 7.62 -8.93
N TYR A 93 -1.20 7.94 -9.67
CA TYR A 93 -1.98 9.15 -9.45
C TYR A 93 -2.64 9.21 -8.06
N LEU A 94 -3.24 8.10 -7.60
CA LEU A 94 -3.81 8.01 -6.26
C LEU A 94 -2.76 8.23 -5.18
N TRP A 95 -1.54 7.71 -5.38
CA TRP A 95 -0.42 7.92 -4.47
C TRP A 95 0.01 9.38 -4.38
N LEU A 96 0.06 10.10 -5.50
CA LEU A 96 0.36 11.53 -5.50
C LEU A 96 -0.67 12.35 -4.73
N ILE A 97 -1.96 12.01 -4.86
CA ILE A 97 -3.02 12.64 -4.05
C ILE A 97 -2.80 12.37 -2.56
N LEU A 98 -2.49 11.12 -2.21
CA LEU A 98 -2.26 10.72 -0.83
C LEU A 98 -1.05 11.45 -0.23
N PHE A 99 0.07 11.54 -0.95
CA PHE A 99 1.24 12.31 -0.50
C PHE A 99 0.91 13.77 -0.28
N ARG A 100 0.19 14.40 -1.22
CA ARG A 100 -0.26 15.79 -1.08
C ARG A 100 -1.11 15.99 0.17
N ASN A 101 -2.01 15.06 0.46
CA ASN A 101 -2.88 15.13 1.64
C ASN A 101 -2.08 14.95 2.94
N ILE A 102 -1.08 14.09 2.96
CA ILE A 102 -0.24 13.85 4.14
C ILE A 102 0.70 15.02 4.41
N ILE A 103 1.41 15.49 3.38
CA ILE A 103 2.28 16.67 3.48
C ILE A 103 1.46 17.92 3.83
N GLY A 104 0.24 18.02 3.30
CA GLY A 104 -0.69 19.10 3.62
C GLY A 104 -1.42 18.93 4.95
N TYR A 105 -1.11 17.89 5.75
CA TYR A 105 -1.73 17.61 7.05
C TYR A 105 -3.26 17.42 7.03
N ARG A 106 -3.80 17.03 5.88
CA ARG A 106 -5.24 16.83 5.61
C ARG A 106 -5.66 15.37 5.56
N PHE A 107 -4.80 14.46 6.00
CA PHE A 107 -5.07 13.03 6.01
C PHE A 107 -5.70 12.57 7.33
N ASP A 108 -7.01 12.31 7.31
CA ASP A 108 -7.79 12.01 8.51
C ASP A 108 -7.43 10.67 9.15
N ALA A 109 -6.92 9.70 8.38
CA ALA A 109 -6.46 8.44 8.94
C ALA A 109 -5.36 8.66 10.00
N ASN A 110 -4.41 9.57 9.76
CA ASN A 110 -3.38 9.90 10.76
C ASN A 110 -3.98 10.51 12.03
N LYS A 111 -5.06 11.31 11.91
CA LYS A 111 -5.76 11.85 13.09
C LYS A 111 -6.42 10.74 13.91
N LEU A 112 -7.00 9.74 13.25
CA LEU A 112 -7.51 8.55 13.93
C LEU A 112 -6.37 7.81 14.64
N PHE A 113 -5.25 7.58 13.96
CA PHE A 113 -4.09 6.94 14.57
C PHE A 113 -3.60 7.67 15.81
N ILE A 114 -3.44 9.00 15.76
CA ILE A 114 -3.03 9.81 16.92
C ILE A 114 -4.04 9.62 18.07
N LYS A 115 -5.34 9.75 17.79
CA LYS A 115 -6.40 9.65 18.80
C LYS A 115 -6.45 8.28 19.48
N TYR A 116 -6.26 7.19 18.73
CA TYR A 116 -6.46 5.82 19.23
C TYR A 116 -5.16 5.12 19.66
N ILE A 117 -3.98 5.60 19.25
CA ILE A 117 -2.70 5.05 19.73
C ILE A 117 -2.35 5.55 21.14
N GLN A 118 -2.80 6.75 21.52
CA GLN A 118 -2.66 7.28 22.88
C GLN A 118 -3.83 6.89 23.81
N TYR A 119 -4.72 5.99 23.36
CA TYR A 119 -5.87 5.58 24.15
C TYR A 119 -5.39 4.79 25.37
N ASP A 120 -5.68 5.30 26.55
CA ASP A 120 -5.41 4.65 27.82
C ASP A 120 -6.42 3.52 28.05
N ASP A 121 -5.95 2.28 28.10
CA ASP A 121 -6.79 1.11 28.35
C ASP A 121 -7.56 1.21 29.68
N GLU A 122 -7.09 2.04 30.63
CA GLU A 122 -7.78 2.28 31.90
C GLU A 122 -9.05 3.14 31.77
N GLN A 123 -9.21 3.90 30.68
CA GLN A 123 -10.43 4.67 30.39
C GLN A 123 -11.52 3.82 29.73
N LEU A 124 -11.23 2.57 29.39
CA LEU A 124 -12.18 1.68 28.76
C LEU A 124 -13.17 1.16 29.81
N GLU A 125 -14.43 1.63 29.74
CA GLU A 125 -15.52 1.11 30.56
C GLU A 125 -15.50 -0.44 30.56
N ARG A 126 -15.59 -1.06 31.74
CA ARG A 126 -15.49 -2.54 31.93
C ARG A 126 -16.32 -3.36 30.93
N LYS A 127 -17.44 -2.80 30.47
CA LYS A 127 -18.31 -3.39 29.44
C LYS A 127 -17.57 -3.61 28.12
N TYR A 128 -16.82 -2.63 27.64
CA TYR A 128 -16.06 -2.67 26.38
C TYR A 128 -14.75 -3.45 26.51
N TYR A 129 -14.13 -3.47 27.70
CA TYR A 129 -12.96 -4.31 27.97
C TYR A 129 -13.25 -5.80 27.75
N ASN A 130 -14.43 -6.27 28.18
CA ASN A 130 -14.85 -7.64 27.94
C ASN A 130 -15.07 -7.98 26.45
N TYR A 131 -15.52 -7.00 25.65
CA TYR A 131 -15.62 -7.17 24.19
C TYR A 131 -14.24 -7.20 23.54
N LEU A 132 -13.33 -6.30 23.94
CA LEU A 132 -11.96 -6.26 23.44
C LEU A 132 -11.21 -7.56 23.76
N LYS A 133 -11.36 -8.08 24.98
CA LYS A 133 -10.77 -9.35 25.42
C LYS A 133 -11.31 -10.54 24.63
N LYS A 134 -12.61 -10.55 24.34
CA LYS A 134 -13.23 -11.54 23.43
C LYS A 134 -12.67 -11.43 22.01
N PHE A 135 -12.53 -10.21 21.50
CA PHE A 135 -12.01 -9.97 20.15
C PHE A 135 -10.55 -10.44 20.01
N ILE A 136 -9.69 -10.11 20.98
CA ILE A 136 -8.30 -10.58 21.05
C ILE A 136 -8.24 -12.11 21.20
N SER A 137 -9.12 -12.70 22.02
CA SER A 137 -9.21 -14.16 22.15
C SER A 137 -9.59 -14.84 20.84
N ILE A 138 -10.52 -14.28 20.07
CA ILE A 138 -10.91 -14.80 18.76
C ILE A 138 -9.77 -14.62 17.75
N GLY A 139 -9.11 -13.47 17.76
CA GLY A 139 -7.93 -13.20 16.93
C GLY A 139 -6.78 -14.17 17.19
N ASN A 140 -6.48 -14.45 18.46
CA ASN A 140 -5.46 -15.43 18.84
C ASN A 140 -5.83 -16.87 18.46
N LEU A 141 -7.11 -17.22 18.54
CA LEU A 141 -7.62 -18.51 18.04
C LEU A 141 -7.47 -18.61 16.52
N ALA A 142 -7.80 -17.55 15.79
CA ALA A 142 -7.65 -17.49 14.34
C ALA A 142 -6.17 -17.58 13.92
N SER A 143 -5.27 -16.87 14.62
CA SER A 143 -3.82 -16.93 14.37
C SER A 143 -3.27 -18.34 14.59
N LYS A 144 -3.67 -19.01 15.69
CA LYS A 144 -3.29 -20.40 15.96
C LYS A 144 -3.85 -21.39 14.94
N LEU A 145 -5.07 -21.16 14.44
CA LEU A 145 -5.67 -22.00 13.41
C LEU A 145 -5.02 -21.78 12.03
N LEU A 146 -4.44 -20.60 11.80
CA LEU A 146 -3.79 -20.23 10.55
C LEU A 146 -2.26 -20.49 10.54
N ASN A 147 -1.68 -21.02 11.64
CA ASN A 147 -0.23 -21.22 11.78
C ASN A 147 0.61 -20.00 11.36
N LEU A 148 0.21 -18.83 11.85
CA LEU A 148 1.07 -17.64 11.95
C LEU A 148 1.71 -17.59 13.33
#